data_AF-A0A2I8A122-F1
#
_entry.id   AF-A0A2I8A122-F1
#
_cell.length_a   1.000
_cell.length_b   1.000
_cell.length_c   1.000
_cell.angle_alpha   90.00
_cell.angle_beta   90.00
_cell.angle_gamma   90.00
#
_symmetry.space_group_name_H-M   'P 1'
#
loop_
_entity.id
_entity.type
_entity.pdbx_description
1 polymer ?
#
loop_
_entity_poly.entity_id
_entity_poly.type
_entity_poly.pdbx_seq_one_letter_code
_entity_poly.pdbx_strand_id
1 'polypeptide(L)'
;MPSPFPGMNPYLENRELWPEVHSRLIIAIADEIAPQLRPKYRVAVEKRVYQMTDENSVLVGIPDVVVSRSLTNPEPEKSTIAVASPPTKPVTVSVPIPEEVREAYLEVREVGTGEVITVIEVLSPKNKRPGEGRKAYETKRQQILGSSTHLVEIDLLRSGETMPILGMPIPSHYRILVSRSTSRPKAELYPFDLQEQIPNFVLPLRRDDTEPTINLKVLIDGVYDRAGFDLAIDYTQELVPPLSETDAAWANTLLQQQGLR
;
A
#
# COMPACT_ATOMS: atom_id res chain seq x y z
N MET A 1 11.64 19.02 -5.94
CA MET A 1 10.89 19.25 -7.20
C MET A 1 9.46 18.75 -6.98
N PRO A 2 8.40 19.38 -7.51
CA PRO A 2 7.04 18.86 -7.33
C PRO A 2 6.84 17.55 -8.12
N SER A 3 5.89 16.71 -7.68
CA SER A 3 5.51 15.50 -8.41
C SER A 3 5.09 15.85 -9.85
N PRO A 4 5.63 15.18 -10.89
CA PRO A 4 5.40 15.54 -12.28
C PRO A 4 4.02 15.14 -12.79
N PHE A 5 3.31 14.25 -12.08
CA PHE A 5 2.03 13.69 -12.50
C PHE A 5 0.83 14.52 -11.98
N PRO A 6 -0.20 14.76 -12.81
CA PRO A 6 -1.42 15.47 -12.41
C PRO A 6 -2.29 14.65 -11.44
N GLY A 7 -2.20 13.32 -11.50
CA GLY A 7 -2.87 12.39 -10.61
C GLY A 7 -1.92 11.73 -9.62
N MET A 8 -2.10 10.42 -9.43
CA MET A 8 -1.15 9.59 -8.69
C MET A 8 0.15 9.44 -9.49
N ASN A 9 1.30 9.58 -8.83
CA ASN A 9 2.60 9.30 -9.45
C ASN A 9 2.88 7.79 -9.41
N PRO A 10 2.89 7.07 -10.55
CA PRO A 10 3.00 5.61 -10.56
C PRO A 10 4.35 5.08 -10.07
N TYR A 11 5.40 5.92 -10.01
CA TYR A 11 6.70 5.53 -9.47
C TYR A 11 6.67 5.34 -7.95
N LEU A 12 5.74 6.00 -7.26
CA LEU A 12 5.55 5.83 -5.81
C LEU A 12 5.01 4.45 -5.43
N GLU A 13 4.41 3.73 -6.37
CA GLU A 13 3.89 2.37 -6.18
C GLU A 13 4.99 1.31 -6.07
N ASN A 14 6.25 1.69 -6.27
CA ASN A 14 7.40 0.80 -6.15
C ASN A 14 7.41 0.12 -4.76
N ARG A 15 7.72 -1.18 -4.72
CA ARG A 15 7.70 -1.99 -3.48
C ARG A 15 8.62 -1.44 -2.37
N GLU A 16 9.70 -0.76 -2.74
CA GLU A 16 10.67 -0.18 -1.80
C GLU A 16 10.17 1.17 -1.25
N LEU A 17 9.50 1.97 -2.07
CA LEU A 17 9.01 3.31 -1.70
C LEU A 17 7.65 3.28 -1.02
N TRP A 18 6.76 2.37 -1.47
CA TRP A 18 5.37 2.34 -1.03
C TRP A 18 5.19 2.26 0.49
N PRO A 19 5.95 1.47 1.27
CA PRO A 19 5.80 1.46 2.73
C PRO A 19 5.99 2.85 3.38
N GLU A 20 6.92 3.64 2.86
CA GLU A 20 7.15 5.01 3.32
C GLU A 20 6.02 5.93 2.85
N VAL A 21 5.64 5.87 1.57
CA VAL A 21 4.51 6.65 1.02
C VAL A 21 3.24 6.39 1.81
N HIS A 22 2.91 5.12 2.03
CA HIS A 22 1.72 4.65 2.74
C HIS A 22 1.65 5.19 4.16
N SER A 23 2.72 5.01 4.95
CA SER A 23 2.76 5.47 6.34
C SER A 23 2.70 7.00 6.45
N ARG A 24 3.45 7.73 5.61
CA ARG A 24 3.42 9.20 5.60
C ARG A 24 2.07 9.75 5.14
N LEU A 25 1.42 9.11 4.16
CA LEU A 25 0.11 9.53 3.68
C LEU A 25 -0.97 9.36 4.73
N ILE A 26 -0.95 8.26 5.48
CA ILE A 26 -1.89 8.04 6.60
C ILE A 26 -1.75 9.15 7.64
N ILE A 27 -0.52 9.51 8.01
CA ILE A 27 -0.29 10.60 8.96
C ILE A 27 -0.72 11.95 8.36
N ALA A 28 -0.41 12.22 7.10
CA ALA A 28 -0.83 13.46 6.43
C ALA A 28 -2.36 13.61 6.39
N ILE A 29 -3.10 12.52 6.14
CA ILE A 29 -4.57 12.51 6.21
C ILE A 29 -5.03 12.80 7.64
N ALA A 30 -4.42 12.16 8.65
CA ALA A 30 -4.78 12.38 10.04
C ALA A 30 -4.58 13.83 10.48
N ASP A 31 -3.45 14.43 10.12
CA ASP A 31 -3.09 15.81 10.46
C ASP A 31 -3.99 16.83 9.76
N GLU A 32 -4.42 16.55 8.53
CA GLU A 32 -5.36 17.39 7.78
C GLU A 32 -6.77 17.39 8.38
N ILE A 33 -7.28 16.21 8.73
CA ILE A 33 -8.69 16.10 9.16
C ILE A 33 -8.85 16.39 10.66
N ALA A 34 -7.85 16.13 11.50
CA ALA A 34 -7.99 16.26 12.96
C ALA A 34 -8.42 17.66 13.43
N PRO A 35 -7.88 18.78 12.90
CA PRO A 35 -8.33 20.12 13.29
C PRO A 35 -9.78 20.41 12.93
N GLN A 36 -10.25 19.90 11.78
CA GLN A 36 -11.60 20.13 11.24
C GLN A 36 -12.68 19.37 12.04
N LEU A 37 -12.28 18.32 12.73
CA LEU A 37 -13.15 17.39 13.45
C LEU A 37 -13.38 17.79 14.93
N ARG A 38 -12.68 18.82 15.41
CA ARG A 38 -12.78 19.30 16.78
C ARG A 38 -14.09 20.08 17.00
N PRO A 39 -14.67 20.01 18.21
CA PRO A 39 -14.22 19.22 19.37
C PRO A 39 -14.84 17.82 19.45
N LYS A 40 -15.80 17.48 18.57
CA LYS A 40 -16.65 16.31 18.71
C LYS A 40 -15.93 15.00 18.41
N TYR A 41 -14.99 15.02 17.48
CA TYR A 41 -14.25 13.85 17.03
C TYR A 41 -12.75 14.00 17.23
N ARG A 42 -12.09 12.86 17.39
CA ARG A 42 -10.63 12.72 17.31
C ARG A 42 -10.27 11.68 16.27
N VAL A 43 -9.09 11.81 15.69
CA VAL A 43 -8.52 10.81 14.77
C VAL A 43 -7.55 9.93 15.55
N ALA A 44 -7.70 8.62 15.42
CA ALA A 44 -6.78 7.63 15.97
C ALA A 44 -6.04 6.94 14.83
N VAL A 45 -4.71 6.85 14.93
CA VAL A 45 -3.88 6.03 14.04
C VAL A 45 -3.71 4.67 14.70
N GLU A 46 -4.42 3.67 14.19
CA GLU A 46 -4.39 2.31 14.71
C GLU A 46 -3.45 1.45 13.88
N LYS A 47 -2.98 0.33 14.46
CA LYS A 47 -2.11 -0.63 13.77
C LYS A 47 -2.65 -2.04 13.92
N ARG A 48 -2.67 -2.77 12.81
CA ARG A 48 -2.96 -4.20 12.80
C ARG A 48 -1.67 -4.98 12.69
N VAL A 49 -1.53 -6.01 13.53
CA VAL A 49 -0.39 -6.92 13.54
C VAL A 49 -0.88 -8.33 13.20
N TYR A 50 -0.25 -8.97 12.23
CA TYR A 50 -0.50 -10.38 11.91
C TYR A 50 0.77 -11.03 11.37
N GLN A 51 0.88 -12.35 11.53
CA GLN A 51 2.01 -13.11 10.99
C GLN A 51 1.70 -13.58 9.59
N MET A 52 2.70 -13.56 8.70
CA MET A 52 2.62 -14.17 7.38
C MET A 52 3.82 -15.04 7.10
N THR A 53 3.60 -16.12 6.36
CA THR A 53 4.66 -16.93 5.78
C THR A 53 4.65 -16.71 4.26
N ASP A 54 5.61 -15.95 3.72
CA ASP A 54 5.69 -15.68 2.28
C ASP A 54 6.85 -16.45 1.65
N GLU A 55 6.53 -17.40 0.76
CA GLU A 55 7.51 -18.19 -0.01
C GLU A 55 8.36 -17.32 -0.96
N ASN A 56 7.86 -16.15 -1.36
CA ASN A 56 8.55 -15.18 -2.21
C ASN A 56 9.17 -14.01 -1.42
N SER A 57 9.05 -14.01 -0.08
CA SER A 57 9.87 -13.15 0.77
C SER A 57 11.25 -13.79 0.88
N VAL A 58 12.07 -13.65 -0.16
CA VAL A 58 13.51 -13.73 0.07
C VAL A 58 13.80 -12.58 1.03
N LEU A 59 13.95 -12.92 2.31
CA LEU A 59 14.45 -12.04 3.34
C LEU A 59 15.74 -11.44 2.79
N VAL A 60 15.68 -10.21 2.26
CA VAL A 60 16.85 -9.36 2.20
C VAL A 60 17.13 -9.03 3.66
N GLY A 61 17.80 -9.95 4.34
CA GLY A 61 18.38 -9.66 5.63
C GLY A 61 19.28 -8.46 5.42
N ILE A 62 18.99 -7.36 6.11
CA ILE A 62 19.93 -6.26 6.25
C ILE A 62 21.19 -6.89 6.87
N PRO A 63 22.31 -7.03 6.14
CA PRO A 63 23.47 -7.70 6.67
C PRO A 63 24.25 -6.67 7.49
N ASP A 64 24.11 -6.74 8.82
CA ASP A 64 25.13 -6.17 9.69
C ASP A 64 26.36 -7.10 9.64
N VAL A 65 27.27 -6.77 8.73
CA VAL A 65 28.61 -7.36 8.54
C VAL A 65 28.67 -8.63 7.68
N VAL A 66 29.15 -8.47 6.45
CA VAL A 66 29.67 -9.55 5.61
C VAL A 66 31.16 -9.76 5.92
N VAL A 67 31.52 -10.89 6.54
CA VAL A 67 32.92 -11.37 6.54
C VAL A 67 33.05 -12.40 5.43
N SER A 68 33.55 -11.98 4.27
CA SER A 68 33.90 -12.91 3.19
C SER A 68 35.19 -13.65 3.55
N ARG A 69 35.06 -14.90 4.00
CA ARG A 69 36.22 -15.80 4.11
C ARG A 69 36.31 -16.60 2.80
N SER A 70 37.20 -16.16 1.92
CA SER A 70 37.54 -16.89 0.70
C SER A 70 38.19 -18.22 1.11
N LEU A 71 37.47 -19.33 0.95
CA LEU A 71 38.04 -20.67 1.06
C LEU A 71 38.44 -21.13 -0.34
N THR A 72 39.74 -21.10 -0.57
CA THR A 72 40.43 -21.77 -1.68
C THR A 72 40.10 -23.26 -1.72
N ASN A 73 39.64 -23.74 -2.87
CA ASN A 73 39.46 -25.17 -3.16
C ASN A 73 40.82 -25.86 -3.32
N PRO A 74 41.08 -27.00 -2.67
CA PRO A 74 42.05 -27.97 -3.13
C PRO A 74 41.33 -29.19 -3.75
N GLU A 75 41.59 -29.45 -5.03
CA GLU A 75 41.51 -30.83 -5.57
C GLU A 75 42.66 -31.64 -4.94
N PRO A 76 42.48 -32.93 -4.58
CA PRO A 76 42.80 -33.97 -5.57
C PRO A 76 42.12 -35.36 -5.44
N GLU A 77 42.18 -36.05 -6.59
CA GLU A 77 42.41 -37.48 -6.85
C GLU A 77 41.42 -38.60 -6.48
N LYS A 78 41.27 -39.51 -7.47
CA LYS A 78 40.41 -40.70 -7.47
C LYS A 78 41.13 -41.89 -6.83
N SER A 79 40.55 -42.47 -5.79
CA SER A 79 40.88 -43.81 -5.29
C SER A 79 39.64 -44.68 -5.17
N THR A 80 39.72 -45.90 -5.70
CA THR A 80 38.68 -46.94 -5.72
C THR A 80 38.56 -47.59 -4.33
N ILE A 81 37.42 -47.46 -3.65
CA ILE A 81 37.14 -48.11 -2.35
C ILE A 81 35.70 -48.65 -2.32
N ALA A 82 35.55 -49.82 -1.68
CA ALA A 82 34.32 -50.59 -1.45
C ALA A 82 33.11 -49.76 -1.00
N VAL A 83 31.92 -50.15 -1.47
CA VAL A 83 30.64 -49.47 -1.23
C VAL A 83 30.19 -49.66 0.23
N ALA A 84 30.59 -48.74 1.11
CA ALA A 84 29.81 -48.43 2.29
C ALA A 84 28.67 -47.48 1.87
N SER A 85 27.45 -47.71 2.36
CA SER A 85 26.33 -46.78 2.16
C SER A 85 26.79 -45.36 2.52
N PRO A 86 26.66 -44.36 1.62
CA PRO A 86 27.20 -43.04 1.88
C PRO A 86 26.56 -42.46 3.15
N PRO A 87 27.33 -41.77 4.02
CA PRO A 87 26.77 -41.10 5.18
C PRO A 87 25.72 -40.10 4.70
N THR A 88 24.55 -40.08 5.35
CA THR A 88 23.46 -39.16 5.03
C THR A 88 24.00 -37.73 5.09
N LYS A 89 24.11 -37.07 3.94
CA LYS A 89 24.58 -35.68 3.86
C LYS A 89 23.38 -34.76 4.11
N PRO A 90 23.50 -33.75 4.99
CA PRO A 90 22.43 -32.80 5.19
C PRO A 90 22.17 -32.03 3.89
N VAL A 91 20.90 -31.93 3.50
CA VAL A 91 20.45 -31.06 2.41
C VAL A 91 20.04 -29.74 3.03
N THR A 92 20.63 -28.65 2.53
CA THR A 92 20.20 -27.30 2.95
C THR A 92 18.82 -27.04 2.35
N VAL A 93 17.85 -26.78 3.22
CA VAL A 93 16.48 -26.42 2.84
C VAL A 93 16.15 -25.06 3.45
N SER A 94 15.35 -24.26 2.75
CA SER A 94 14.78 -23.04 3.32
C SER A 94 13.59 -23.42 4.19
N VAL A 95 13.56 -22.91 5.43
CA VAL A 95 12.43 -23.06 6.34
C VAL A 95 11.65 -21.75 6.33
N PRO A 96 10.32 -21.78 6.21
CA PRO A 96 9.51 -20.58 6.34
C PRO A 96 9.69 -19.93 7.71
N ILE A 97 10.06 -18.64 7.73
CA ILE A 97 10.08 -17.82 8.94
C ILE A 97 8.88 -16.87 8.88
N PRO A 98 7.98 -16.91 9.87
CA PRO A 98 6.86 -15.97 9.93
C PRO A 98 7.35 -14.52 10.06
N GLU A 99 6.90 -13.64 9.17
CA GLU A 99 7.10 -12.19 9.23
C GLU A 99 5.94 -11.54 10.00
N GLU A 100 6.24 -10.69 10.98
CA GLU A 100 5.25 -9.85 11.61
C GLU A 100 4.95 -8.63 10.73
N VAL A 101 3.71 -8.54 10.25
CA VAL A 101 3.26 -7.46 9.39
C VAL A 101 2.46 -6.43 10.18
N ARG A 102 2.85 -5.16 10.05
CA ARG A 102 2.18 -4.02 10.68
C ARG A 102 1.55 -3.11 9.64
N GLU A 103 0.23 -2.97 9.65
CA GLU A 103 -0.49 -2.08 8.74
C GLU A 103 -1.25 -1.02 9.53
N ALA A 104 -0.96 0.25 9.26
CA ALA A 104 -1.63 1.37 9.89
C ALA A 104 -2.93 1.72 9.16
N TYR A 105 -3.90 2.25 9.90
CA TYR A 105 -5.16 2.77 9.38
C TYR A 105 -5.72 3.84 10.31
N LEU A 106 -6.73 4.60 9.85
CA LEU A 106 -7.33 5.67 10.66
C LEU A 106 -8.73 5.30 11.15
N GLU A 107 -9.02 5.73 12.37
CA GLU A 107 -10.35 5.72 12.94
C GLU A 107 -10.73 7.12 13.41
N VAL A 108 -11.83 7.64 12.89
CA VAL A 108 -12.50 8.83 13.44
C VAL A 108 -13.42 8.37 14.57
N ARG A 109 -13.11 8.82 15.78
CA ARG A 109 -13.80 8.43 17.01
C ARG A 109 -14.49 9.61 17.66
N GLU A 110 -15.72 9.41 18.14
CA GLU A 110 -16.40 10.41 18.96
C GLU A 110 -15.70 10.53 20.32
N VAL A 111 -15.43 11.76 20.76
CA VAL A 111 -14.66 12.02 21.99
C VAL A 111 -15.41 11.57 23.24
N GLY A 112 -16.73 11.78 23.30
CA GLY A 112 -17.53 11.48 24.48
C GLY A 112 -17.75 9.99 24.75
N THR A 113 -17.88 9.19 23.68
CA THR A 113 -18.24 7.76 23.78
C THR A 113 -17.11 6.83 23.38
N GLY A 114 -16.12 7.30 22.62
CA GLY A 114 -15.09 6.48 22.00
C GLY A 114 -15.57 5.67 20.79
N GLU A 115 -16.84 5.83 20.37
CA GLU A 115 -17.43 5.11 19.24
C GLU A 115 -16.70 5.43 17.93
N VAL A 116 -16.40 4.39 17.14
CA VAL A 116 -15.77 4.52 15.83
C VAL A 116 -16.82 4.89 14.79
N ILE A 117 -16.77 6.14 14.34
CA ILE A 117 -17.71 6.69 13.35
C ILE A 117 -17.29 6.31 11.94
N THR A 118 -16.01 6.50 11.60
CA THR A 118 -15.49 6.27 10.25
C THR A 118 -14.13 5.64 10.29
N VAL A 119 -13.93 4.58 9.51
CA VAL A 119 -12.62 3.97 9.27
C VAL A 119 -12.13 4.47 7.91
N ILE A 120 -10.88 4.93 7.84
CA ILE A 120 -10.19 5.27 6.60
C ILE A 120 -9.06 4.28 6.40
N GLU A 121 -9.09 3.57 5.28
CA GLU A 121 -8.09 2.60 4.88
C GLU A 121 -7.37 3.06 3.62
N VAL A 122 -6.04 3.10 3.70
CA VAL A 122 -5.18 3.24 2.52
C VAL A 122 -4.66 1.85 2.20
N LEU A 123 -4.97 1.31 1.03
CA LEU A 123 -4.62 -0.07 0.72
C LEU A 123 -3.11 -0.27 0.59
N SER A 124 -2.63 -1.40 1.07
CA SER A 124 -1.28 -1.90 0.85
C SER A 124 -1.26 -2.98 -0.24
N PRO A 125 -0.09 -3.29 -0.83
CA PRO A 125 0.05 -4.43 -1.75
C PRO A 125 -0.38 -5.75 -1.11
N LYS A 126 -0.20 -5.91 0.21
CA LYS A 126 -0.58 -7.11 0.96
C LYS A 126 -2.11 -7.26 1.05
N ASN A 127 -2.88 -6.18 0.93
CA ASN A 127 -4.34 -6.25 0.87
C ASN A 127 -4.84 -6.71 -0.52
N LYS A 128 -4.09 -6.42 -1.59
CA LYS A 128 -4.50 -6.71 -2.98
C LYS A 128 -4.01 -8.06 -3.51
N ARG A 129 -2.89 -8.57 -2.99
CA ARG A 129 -2.32 -9.86 -3.41
C ARG A 129 -3.02 -11.04 -2.75
N PRO A 130 -3.24 -12.17 -3.46
CA PRO A 130 -3.70 -13.39 -2.83
C PRO A 130 -2.80 -13.80 -1.66
N GLY A 131 -3.40 -14.18 -0.54
CA GLY A 131 -2.65 -14.58 0.67
C GLY A 131 -3.35 -14.19 1.96
N GLU A 132 -2.66 -14.37 3.07
CA GLU A 132 -3.18 -14.10 4.42
C GLU A 132 -3.50 -12.62 4.63
N GLY A 133 -2.68 -11.70 4.09
CA GLY A 133 -2.92 -10.25 4.19
C GLY A 133 -4.22 -9.80 3.54
N ARG A 134 -4.55 -10.34 2.35
CA ARG A 134 -5.82 -10.06 1.68
C ARG A 134 -6.99 -10.66 2.47
N LYS A 135 -6.91 -11.92 2.89
CA LYS A 135 -7.95 -12.57 3.70
C LYS A 135 -8.23 -11.81 5.00
N ALA A 136 -7.18 -11.39 5.69
CA ALA A 136 -7.27 -10.58 6.90
C ALA A 136 -7.96 -9.23 6.62
N TYR A 137 -7.59 -8.56 5.53
CA TYR A 137 -8.21 -7.29 5.14
C TYR A 137 -9.68 -7.46 4.73
N GLU A 138 -10.02 -8.46 3.89
CA GLU A 138 -11.40 -8.72 3.50
C GLU A 138 -12.29 -9.06 4.71
N THR A 139 -11.75 -9.81 5.69
CA THR A 139 -12.47 -10.10 6.95
C THR A 139 -12.78 -8.81 7.71
N LYS A 140 -11.79 -7.93 7.89
CA LYS A 140 -11.97 -6.61 8.54
C LYS A 140 -12.96 -5.76 7.75
N ARG A 141 -12.84 -5.73 6.43
CA ARG A 141 -13.73 -4.99 5.53
C ARG A 141 -15.18 -5.43 5.69
N GLN A 142 -15.44 -6.74 5.76
CA GLN A 142 -16.80 -7.26 6.01
C GLN A 142 -17.32 -6.88 7.41
N GLN A 143 -16.46 -6.92 8.45
CA GLN A 143 -16.84 -6.49 9.79
C GLN A 143 -17.25 -5.01 9.82
N ILE A 144 -16.49 -4.13 9.16
CA ILE A 144 -16.81 -2.69 9.08
C ILE A 144 -18.11 -2.49 8.29
N LEU A 145 -18.24 -3.13 7.13
CA LEU A 145 -19.43 -3.02 6.28
C LEU A 145 -20.71 -3.55 6.96
N GLY A 146 -20.58 -4.54 7.85
CA GLY A 146 -21.66 -5.07 8.67
C GLY A 146 -21.99 -4.26 9.94
N SER A 147 -21.26 -3.19 10.22
CA SER A 147 -21.44 -2.33 11.40
C SER A 147 -22.10 -0.98 11.08
N SER A 148 -22.33 -0.14 12.10
CA SER A 148 -22.76 1.27 11.93
C SER A 148 -21.64 2.22 11.51
N THR A 149 -20.38 1.76 11.48
CA THR A 149 -19.20 2.55 11.11
C THR A 149 -19.13 2.76 9.60
N HIS A 150 -18.84 3.99 9.16
CA HIS A 150 -18.58 4.30 7.75
C HIS A 150 -17.21 3.77 7.31
N LEU A 151 -17.04 3.47 6.02
CA LEU A 151 -15.77 3.04 5.45
C LEU A 151 -15.35 3.99 4.32
N VAL A 152 -14.12 4.48 4.38
CA VAL A 152 -13.41 5.10 3.26
C VAL A 152 -12.25 4.17 2.91
N GLU A 153 -12.19 3.69 1.68
CA GLU A 153 -11.13 2.80 1.17
C GLU A 153 -10.44 3.47 -0.02
N ILE A 154 -9.15 3.76 0.13
CA ILE A 154 -8.31 4.51 -0.81
C ILE A 154 -7.33 3.52 -1.46
N ASP A 155 -7.48 3.28 -2.76
CA ASP A 155 -6.64 2.38 -3.54
C ASP A 155 -5.85 3.18 -4.58
N LEU A 156 -4.56 3.38 -4.30
CA LEU A 156 -3.60 4.08 -5.16
C LEU A 156 -2.60 3.11 -5.80
N LEU A 157 -2.95 1.83 -5.91
CA LEU A 157 -2.08 0.77 -6.42
C LEU A 157 -2.68 0.17 -7.69
N ARG A 158 -1.92 0.16 -8.80
CA ARG A 158 -2.33 -0.49 -10.05
C ARG A 158 -2.20 -2.01 -9.98
N SER A 159 -1.27 -2.51 -9.17
CA SER A 159 -1.00 -3.95 -9.06
C SER A 159 -1.93 -4.67 -8.08
N GLY A 160 -2.16 -5.96 -8.34
CA GLY A 160 -2.98 -6.82 -7.50
C GLY A 160 -4.48 -6.73 -7.79
N GLU A 161 -5.25 -7.60 -7.16
CA GLU A 161 -6.68 -7.69 -7.39
C GLU A 161 -7.43 -6.57 -6.65
N THR A 162 -8.39 -5.95 -7.32
CA THR A 162 -9.23 -4.91 -6.72
C THR A 162 -10.10 -5.47 -5.59
N MET A 163 -10.48 -4.62 -4.64
CA MET A 163 -11.39 -5.04 -3.58
C MET A 163 -12.79 -5.38 -4.12
N PRO A 164 -13.51 -6.37 -3.53
CA PRO A 164 -14.80 -6.79 -4.05
C PRO A 164 -15.85 -5.66 -4.00
N ILE A 165 -16.46 -5.37 -5.15
CA ILE A 165 -17.62 -4.49 -5.33
C ILE A 165 -18.65 -5.28 -6.14
N LEU A 166 -19.90 -5.32 -5.65
CA LEU A 166 -20.98 -6.01 -6.36
C LEU A 166 -21.48 -5.16 -7.53
N GLY A 167 -21.68 -5.79 -8.69
CA GLY A 167 -22.12 -5.11 -9.91
C GLY A 167 -21.12 -5.26 -11.05
N MET A 168 -21.23 -4.39 -12.05
CA MET A 168 -20.30 -4.40 -13.17
C MET A 168 -18.94 -3.82 -12.74
N PRO A 169 -17.83 -4.45 -13.14
CA PRO A 169 -16.50 -3.91 -12.86
C PRO A 169 -16.35 -2.56 -13.56
N ILE A 170 -15.95 -1.54 -12.78
CA ILE A 170 -15.57 -0.23 -13.31
C ILE A 170 -14.04 -0.22 -13.45
N PRO A 171 -13.50 -0.34 -14.67
CA PRO A 171 -12.06 -0.32 -14.89
C PRO A 171 -11.52 1.07 -14.54
N SER A 172 -10.41 1.07 -13.81
CA SER A 172 -9.68 2.27 -13.38
C SER A 172 -8.37 1.83 -12.75
N HIS A 173 -7.33 2.64 -12.93
CA HIS A 173 -6.03 2.44 -12.28
C HIS A 173 -6.12 2.60 -10.76
N TYR A 174 -6.89 3.61 -10.32
CA TYR A 174 -7.01 4.00 -8.92
C TYR A 174 -8.47 4.27 -8.56
N ARG A 175 -8.77 4.21 -7.27
CA ARG A 175 -10.15 4.39 -6.80
C ARG A 175 -10.22 4.80 -5.35
N ILE A 176 -11.25 5.58 -5.04
CA ILE A 176 -11.67 5.87 -3.66
C ILE A 176 -13.10 5.36 -3.51
N LEU A 177 -13.35 4.54 -2.49
CA LEU A 177 -14.67 4.04 -2.14
C LEU A 177 -15.11 4.69 -0.84
N VAL A 178 -16.28 5.34 -0.84
CA VAL A 178 -16.94 5.88 0.35
C VAL A 178 -18.23 5.11 0.59
N SER A 179 -18.25 4.28 1.63
CA SER A 179 -19.42 3.50 2.06
C SER A 179 -19.99 4.07 3.35
N ARG A 180 -21.05 4.87 3.20
CA ARG A 180 -21.84 5.38 4.33
C ARG A 180 -22.70 4.26 4.90
N SER A 181 -22.59 3.96 6.20
CA SER A 181 -23.41 2.93 6.86
C SER A 181 -24.91 3.12 6.64
N THR A 182 -25.39 4.38 6.60
CA THR A 182 -26.79 4.75 6.37
C THR A 182 -27.27 4.54 4.93
N SER A 183 -26.38 4.37 3.96
CA SER A 183 -26.70 4.20 2.53
C SER A 183 -26.46 2.77 2.03
N ARG A 184 -25.94 1.88 2.89
CA ARG A 184 -25.67 0.49 2.52
C ARG A 184 -26.95 -0.23 2.07
N PRO A 185 -26.86 -1.11 1.04
CA PRO A 185 -25.65 -1.66 0.43
C PRO A 185 -25.00 -0.79 -0.66
N LYS A 186 -25.52 0.42 -0.94
CA LYS A 186 -24.91 1.33 -1.91
C LYS A 186 -23.68 2.03 -1.32
N ALA A 187 -22.72 2.35 -2.19
CA ALA A 187 -21.52 3.11 -1.86
C ALA A 187 -21.17 4.03 -3.03
N GLU A 188 -20.40 5.08 -2.75
CA GLU A 188 -19.89 6.03 -3.73
C GLU A 188 -18.50 5.56 -4.16
N LEU A 189 -18.29 5.32 -5.45
CA LEU A 189 -16.99 4.97 -6.02
C LEU A 189 -16.50 6.15 -6.87
N TYR A 190 -15.30 6.61 -6.59
CA TYR A 190 -14.57 7.61 -7.37
C TYR A 190 -13.42 6.90 -8.10
N PRO A 191 -13.66 6.31 -9.30
CA PRO A 191 -12.61 5.77 -10.13
C PRO A 191 -11.84 6.91 -10.80
N PHE A 192 -10.53 6.74 -10.97
CA PHE A 192 -9.71 7.69 -11.72
C PHE A 192 -8.46 7.02 -12.30
N ASP A 193 -7.96 7.59 -13.39
CA ASP A 193 -6.79 7.12 -14.13
C ASP A 193 -5.57 8.04 -13.98
N LEU A 194 -4.42 7.61 -14.49
CA LEU A 194 -3.12 8.28 -14.35
C LEU A 194 -3.10 9.76 -14.79
N GLN A 195 -3.86 10.06 -15.84
CA GLN A 195 -3.89 11.38 -16.48
C GLN A 195 -4.86 12.33 -15.76
N GLU A 196 -5.75 11.78 -14.93
CA GLU A 196 -6.80 12.51 -14.24
C GLU A 196 -6.29 12.99 -12.87
N GLN A 197 -6.83 14.12 -12.40
CA GLN A 197 -6.58 14.57 -11.04
C GLN A 197 -7.22 13.62 -10.03
N ILE A 198 -6.58 13.43 -8.88
CA ILE A 198 -7.16 12.63 -7.80
C ILE A 198 -8.45 13.32 -7.33
N PRO A 199 -9.61 12.63 -7.35
CA PRO A 199 -10.88 13.23 -6.99
C PRO A 199 -10.90 13.59 -5.50
N ASN A 200 -11.49 14.75 -5.20
CA ASN A 200 -11.85 15.10 -3.83
C ASN A 200 -13.03 14.23 -3.39
N PHE A 201 -13.04 13.83 -2.13
CA PHE A 201 -14.15 13.09 -1.54
C PHE A 201 -14.50 13.67 -0.18
N VAL A 202 -15.71 13.38 0.30
CA VAL A 202 -16.19 13.85 1.59
C VAL A 202 -15.99 12.75 2.62
N LEU A 203 -15.42 13.09 3.78
CA LEU A 203 -15.25 12.16 4.89
C LEU A 203 -16.58 12.01 5.64
N PRO A 204 -17.26 10.84 5.56
CA PRO A 204 -18.54 10.67 6.21
C PRO A 204 -18.42 10.78 7.73
N LEU A 205 -19.41 11.39 8.38
CA LEU A 205 -19.53 11.49 9.84
C LEU A 205 -20.96 11.11 10.28
N ARG A 206 -21.33 11.36 11.55
CA ARG A 206 -22.74 11.19 11.94
C ARG A 206 -23.60 12.17 11.14
N ARG A 207 -24.87 11.80 11.03
CA ARG A 207 -25.90 12.65 10.41
C ARG A 207 -25.91 14.05 11.05
N ASP A 208 -26.06 15.06 10.20
CA ASP A 208 -26.14 16.49 10.53
C ASP A 208 -24.81 17.14 10.96
N ASP A 209 -23.71 16.39 11.05
CA ASP A 209 -22.38 16.99 11.24
C ASP A 209 -21.79 17.52 9.93
N THR A 210 -20.92 18.52 10.06
CA THR A 210 -20.17 19.05 8.91
C THR A 210 -19.08 18.09 8.51
N GLU A 211 -19.23 17.50 7.33
CA GLU A 211 -18.27 16.55 6.79
C GLU A 211 -17.14 17.28 6.03
N PRO A 212 -15.87 17.05 6.38
CA PRO A 212 -14.76 17.71 5.69
C PRO A 212 -14.52 17.09 4.31
N THR A 213 -14.20 17.95 3.34
CA THR A 213 -13.74 17.54 2.01
C THR A 213 -12.24 17.27 2.06
N ILE A 214 -11.82 16.06 1.69
CA ILE A 214 -10.42 15.65 1.66
C ILE A 214 -9.87 15.84 0.24
N ASN A 215 -8.80 16.62 0.12
CA ASN A 215 -8.02 16.77 -1.11
C ASN A 215 -6.78 15.88 -1.05
N LEU A 216 -6.92 14.65 -1.54
CA LEU A 216 -5.84 13.66 -1.48
C LEU A 216 -4.63 14.04 -2.35
N LYS A 217 -4.82 14.81 -3.42
CA LYS A 217 -3.72 15.28 -4.28
C LYS A 217 -2.76 16.19 -3.53
N VAL A 218 -3.28 17.15 -2.78
CA VAL A 218 -2.44 18.06 -1.97
C VAL A 218 -1.66 17.28 -0.90
N LEU A 219 -2.29 16.27 -0.28
CA LEU A 219 -1.63 15.46 0.74
C LEU A 219 -0.50 14.60 0.17
N ILE A 220 -0.73 13.95 -0.97
CA ILE A 220 0.30 13.10 -1.58
C ILE A 220 1.46 13.92 -2.16
N ASP A 221 1.18 15.08 -2.76
CA ASP A 221 2.23 16.00 -3.24
C ASP A 221 3.05 16.53 -2.06
N GLY A 222 2.41 16.91 -0.96
CA GLY A 222 3.12 17.33 0.24
C GLY A 222 3.96 16.21 0.86
N VAL A 223 3.50 14.95 0.80
CA VAL A 223 4.30 13.79 1.21
C VAL A 223 5.49 13.60 0.27
N TYR A 224 5.29 13.74 -1.04
CA TYR A 224 6.33 13.66 -2.05
C TYR A 224 7.44 14.67 -1.79
N ASP A 225 7.07 15.94 -1.62
CA ASP A 225 8.01 17.04 -1.40
C ASP A 225 8.77 16.90 -0.08
N ARG A 226 8.07 16.59 1.03
CA ARG A 226 8.69 16.48 2.35
C ARG A 226 9.59 15.25 2.51
N ALA A 227 9.31 14.17 1.78
CA ALA A 227 10.13 12.96 1.78
C ALA A 227 11.32 13.06 0.80
N GLY A 228 11.31 14.02 -0.13
CA GLY A 228 12.34 14.15 -1.15
C GLY A 228 12.33 12.99 -2.15
N PHE A 229 11.13 12.50 -2.52
CA PHE A 229 11.03 11.38 -3.45
C PHE A 229 11.56 11.69 -4.85
N ASP A 230 11.72 12.97 -5.20
CA ASP A 230 12.42 13.41 -6.41
C ASP A 230 13.89 12.97 -6.44
N LEU A 231 14.51 12.75 -5.28
CA LEU A 231 15.89 12.25 -5.17
C LEU A 231 15.97 10.72 -5.20
N ALA A 232 14.88 10.04 -4.81
CA ALA A 232 14.83 8.58 -4.71
C ALA A 232 14.33 7.91 -6.00
N ILE A 233 13.55 8.63 -6.82
CA ILE A 233 12.96 8.10 -8.04
C ILE A 233 13.87 8.39 -9.24
N ASP A 234 14.36 7.32 -9.86
CA ASP A 234 14.93 7.40 -11.21
C ASP A 234 13.78 7.32 -12.23
N TYR A 235 13.39 8.47 -12.76
CA TYR A 235 12.34 8.57 -13.78
C TYR A 235 12.70 7.91 -15.11
N THR A 236 13.95 7.51 -15.35
CA THR A 236 14.33 6.80 -16.59
C THR A 236 13.99 5.31 -16.55
N GLN A 237 13.79 4.74 -15.37
CA GLN A 237 13.44 3.33 -15.20
C GLN A 237 12.04 3.00 -15.70
N GLU A 238 11.82 1.76 -16.12
CA GLU A 238 10.49 1.27 -16.44
C GLU A 238 9.64 1.06 -15.17
N LEU A 239 8.34 1.34 -15.28
CA LEU A 239 7.40 1.16 -14.20
C LEU A 239 7.06 -0.31 -13.98
N VAL A 240 6.89 -0.70 -12.72
CA VAL A 240 6.38 -2.01 -12.33
C VAL A 240 5.11 -1.82 -11.50
N PRO A 241 3.92 -2.21 -12.00
CA PRO A 241 3.67 -2.86 -13.30
C PRO A 241 3.85 -1.88 -14.48
N PRO A 242 4.13 -2.41 -15.68
CA PRO A 242 4.26 -1.59 -16.89
C PRO A 242 2.96 -0.86 -17.20
N LEU A 243 3.08 0.30 -17.84
CA LEU A 243 1.95 1.07 -18.34
C LEU A 243 1.41 0.45 -19.64
N SER A 244 0.16 0.78 -19.97
CA SER A 244 -0.34 0.56 -21.33
C SER A 244 0.51 1.35 -22.34
N GLU A 245 0.53 0.95 -23.61
CA GLU A 245 1.30 1.68 -24.64
C GLU A 245 0.91 3.16 -24.72
N THR A 246 -0.39 3.45 -24.62
CA THR A 246 -0.94 4.81 -24.63
C THR A 246 -0.49 5.62 -23.42
N ASP A 247 -0.57 5.04 -22.22
CA ASP A 247 -0.17 5.74 -20.98
C ASP A 247 1.35 5.89 -20.89
N ALA A 248 2.12 4.93 -21.41
CA ALA A 248 3.57 5.01 -21.48
C ALA A 248 4.01 6.15 -22.41
N ALA A 249 3.40 6.30 -23.58
CA ALA A 249 3.71 7.39 -24.52
C ALA A 249 3.38 8.77 -23.92
N TRP A 250 2.24 8.87 -23.23
CA TRP A 250 1.86 10.09 -22.50
C TRP A 250 2.85 10.41 -21.36
N ALA A 251 3.15 9.44 -20.51
CA ALA A 251 4.06 9.63 -19.38
C ALA A 251 5.47 10.02 -19.86
N ASN A 252 5.95 9.43 -20.96
CA ASN A 252 7.23 9.80 -21.58
C ASN A 252 7.24 11.26 -22.03
N THR A 253 6.19 11.69 -22.72
CA THR A 253 6.05 13.08 -23.19
C THR A 253 6.04 14.05 -22.01
N LEU A 254 5.29 13.72 -20.95
CA LEU A 254 5.20 14.52 -19.73
C LEU A 254 6.55 14.66 -19.02
N LEU A 255 7.30 13.55 -18.88
CA LEU A 255 8.60 13.54 -18.20
C LEU A 255 9.67 14.28 -19.03
N GLN A 256 9.67 14.13 -20.36
CA GLN A 256 10.59 14.86 -21.25
C GLN A 256 10.36 16.37 -21.22
N GLN A 257 9.10 16.81 -21.21
CA GLN A 257 8.76 18.24 -21.08
C GLN A 257 9.27 18.86 -19.77
N GLN A 258 9.43 18.05 -18.72
CA GLN A 258 9.95 18.47 -17.42
C GLN A 258 11.46 18.20 -17.27
N GLY A 259 12.14 17.69 -18.29
CA GLY A 259 13.57 17.39 -18.27
C GLY A 259 13.96 16.20 -17.37
N LEU A 260 13.01 15.30 -17.11
CA LEU A 260 13.18 14.10 -16.27
C LEU A 260 13.50 12.84 -17.08
N ARG A 261 13.40 12.92 -18.41
CA ARG A 261 13.78 11.91 -19.41
C ARG A 261 14.36 12.57 -20.65
#